data_AF-A0A3P6SBS3-F1
#
_entry.id   AF-A0A3P6SBS3-F1
#
_cell.length_a   1.000
_cell.length_b   1.000
_cell.length_c   1.000
_cell.angle_alpha   90.00
_cell.angle_beta   90.00
_cell.angle_gamma   90.00
#
_symmetry.space_group_name_H-M   'P 1'
#
loop_
_entity.id
_entity.type
_entity.pdbx_description
1 polymer ?
#
loop_
_entity_poly.entity_id
_entity_poly.type
_entity_poly.pdbx_seq_one_letter_code
_entity_poly.pdbx_strand_id
1 'polypeptide(L)'
;MNIFKTNDEGRSMRELLNDNIEKTEKFIKDTGACLRKLSRLEQLADDLNRHAEAINDVTIFSRENEVIGACRFIIAARAPTLHQN
;
A
#
# COMPACT_ATOMS: atom_id res chain seq x y z
N MET A 1 -17.39 -37.72 -44.59
CA MET A 1 -17.04 -36.31 -44.38
C MET A 1 -17.19 -36.02 -42.90
N ASN A 2 -16.11 -36.15 -42.12
CA ASN A 2 -16.13 -35.94 -40.66
C ASN A 2 -15.93 -34.45 -40.39
N ILE A 3 -17.01 -33.75 -40.03
CA ILE A 3 -17.07 -32.29 -39.87
C ILE A 3 -16.79 -31.86 -38.41
N PHE A 4 -16.53 -32.82 -37.51
CA PHE A 4 -16.20 -32.53 -36.12
C PHE A 4 -14.78 -33.02 -35.81
N LYS A 5 -13.79 -32.28 -36.30
CA LYS A 5 -12.48 -32.25 -35.65
C LYS A 5 -12.51 -31.10 -34.66
N THR A 6 -12.85 -31.38 -33.42
CA THR A 6 -12.42 -30.53 -32.32
C THR A 6 -10.90 -30.61 -32.34
N ASN A 7 -10.25 -29.50 -32.70
CA ASN A 7 -8.82 -29.35 -32.52
C ASN A 7 -8.57 -29.37 -31.00
N ASP A 8 -8.46 -30.58 -30.44
CA ASP A 8 -8.06 -30.83 -29.06
C ASP A 8 -6.53 -30.68 -28.98
N GLU A 9 -6.07 -29.46 -29.21
CA GLU A 9 -4.74 -29.03 -28.79
C GLU A 9 -4.94 -28.09 -27.60
N GLY A 10 -4.89 -28.67 -26.39
CA GLY A 10 -4.62 -27.93 -25.16
C GLY A 10 -5.80 -27.77 -24.20
N ARG A 11 -5.78 -28.62 -23.16
CA ARG A 11 -6.55 -28.57 -21.90
C ARG A 11 -8.08 -28.59 -22.01
N SER A 12 -8.69 -29.47 -21.23
CA SER A 12 -10.14 -29.58 -21.11
C SER A 12 -10.76 -28.30 -20.55
N MET A 13 -12.01 -28.01 -20.94
CA MET A 13 -12.76 -26.85 -20.41
C MET A 13 -12.84 -26.85 -18.86
N ARG A 14 -12.86 -28.04 -18.26
CA ARG A 14 -12.84 -28.21 -16.79
C ARG A 14 -11.51 -27.79 -16.17
N GLU A 15 -10.38 -28.14 -16.81
CA GLU A 15 -9.05 -27.71 -16.37
C GLU A 15 -8.92 -26.18 -16.48
N LEU A 16 -9.40 -25.58 -17.58
CA LEU A 16 -9.39 -24.12 -17.74
C LEU A 16 -10.24 -23.40 -16.69
N LEU A 17 -11.41 -23.94 -16.35
CA LEU A 17 -12.27 -23.39 -15.30
C LEU A 17 -11.61 -23.48 -13.91
N ASN A 18 -11.01 -24.63 -13.58
CA ASN A 18 -10.33 -24.82 -12.31
C ASN A 18 -9.11 -23.89 -12.17
N ASP A 19 -8.29 -23.76 -13.21
CA ASP A 19 -7.16 -22.83 -13.24
C ASP A 19 -7.60 -21.38 -12.99
N ASN A 20 -8.74 -20.98 -13.57
CA ASN A 20 -9.25 -19.63 -13.41
C ASN A 20 -9.80 -19.38 -11.99
N ILE A 21 -10.44 -20.38 -11.39
CA ILE A 21 -10.89 -20.32 -9.99
C ILE A 21 -9.68 -20.14 -9.07
N GLU A 22 -8.66 -20.98 -9.20
CA GLU A 22 -7.46 -20.92 -8.36
C GLU A 22 -6.73 -19.57 -8.49
N LYS A 23 -6.58 -19.07 -9.73
CA LYS A 23 -5.99 -17.74 -9.98
C LYS A 23 -6.79 -16.62 -9.33
N THR A 24 -8.11 -16.71 -9.39
CA THR A 24 -9.01 -15.70 -8.81
C THR A 24 -8.93 -15.72 -7.28
N GLU A 25 -8.93 -16.90 -6.66
CA GLU A 25 -8.77 -17.05 -5.22
C GLU A 25 -7.43 -16.47 -4.73
N LYS A 26 -6.34 -16.76 -5.44
CA LYS A 26 -5.03 -16.18 -5.15
C LYS A 26 -5.05 -14.65 -5.24
N PHE A 27 -5.60 -14.11 -6.33
CA PHE A 27 -5.70 -12.67 -6.53
C PHE A 27 -6.50 -11.97 -5.42
N ILE A 28 -7.63 -12.56 -5.01
CA ILE A 28 -8.45 -12.02 -3.91
C ILE A 28 -7.67 -12.03 -2.60
N LYS A 29 -6.95 -13.12 -2.31
CA LYS A 29 -6.13 -13.24 -1.10
C LYS A 29 -5.02 -12.18 -1.06
N ASP A 30 -4.32 -12.00 -2.18
CA ASP A 30 -3.25 -11.01 -2.30
C ASP A 30 -3.79 -9.57 -2.20
N THR A 31 -4.93 -9.30 -2.83
CA THR A 31 -5.64 -8.02 -2.72
C THR A 31 -6.04 -7.74 -1.28
N GLY A 32 -6.62 -8.72 -0.58
CA GLY A 32 -6.98 -8.58 0.83
C GLY A 32 -5.77 -8.32 1.73
N ALA A 33 -4.61 -8.93 1.44
CA ALA A 33 -3.37 -8.65 2.14
C ALA A 33 -2.87 -7.21 1.87
N CYS A 34 -2.98 -6.74 0.63
CA CYS A 34 -2.65 -5.37 0.25
C CYS A 34 -3.53 -4.35 0.99
N LEU A 35 -4.86 -4.52 0.97
CA LEU A 35 -5.80 -3.63 1.65
C LEU A 35 -5.53 -3.54 3.16
N ARG A 36 -5.21 -4.66 3.81
CA ARG A 36 -4.81 -4.65 5.23
C ARG A 36 -3.52 -3.87 5.49
N LYS A 37 -2.54 -3.93 4.58
CA LYS A 37 -1.32 -3.13 4.70
C LYS A 37 -1.61 -1.64 4.53
N LEU A 38 -2.45 -1.28 3.57
CA LEU A 38 -2.87 0.11 3.35
C LEU A 38 -3.60 0.68 4.56
N SER A 39 -4.55 -0.06 5.13
CA SER A 39 -5.27 0.35 6.35
C SER A 39 -4.33 0.55 7.56
N ARG A 40 -3.30 -0.28 7.71
CA ARG A 40 -2.28 -0.08 8.76
C ARG A 40 -1.43 1.16 8.53
N LEU A 41 -1.12 1.50 7.28
CA LEU A 41 -0.38 2.73 6.95
C LEU A 41 -1.22 3.98 7.22
N GLU A 42 -2.52 3.93 6.94
CA GLU A 42 -3.46 4.99 7.26
C GLU A 42 -3.55 5.20 8.78
N GLN A 43 -3.76 4.13 9.55
CA GLN A 43 -3.75 4.19 11.02
C GLN A 43 -2.44 4.76 11.58
N LEU A 44 -1.30 4.33 11.03
CA LEU A 44 -0.01 4.88 11.42
C LEU A 44 0.07 6.37 11.12
N ALA A 45 -0.37 6.83 9.94
CA ALA A 45 -0.37 8.25 9.62
C ALA A 45 -1.23 9.07 10.61
N ASP A 46 -2.40 8.55 11.00
CA ASP A 46 -3.29 9.18 11.98
C ASP A 46 -2.68 9.21 13.39
N ASP A 47 -2.03 8.12 13.81
CA ASP A 47 -1.32 8.04 15.08
C ASP A 47 -0.17 9.06 15.13
N LEU A 48 0.62 9.15 14.05
CA LEU A 48 1.71 10.11 13.94
C LEU A 48 1.21 11.55 13.96
N ASN A 49 0.08 11.85 13.30
CA ASN A 49 -0.50 13.18 13.33
C ASN A 49 -0.99 13.57 14.74
N ARG A 50 -1.63 12.62 15.44
CA ARG A 50 -2.01 12.82 16.86
C ARG A 50 -0.81 13.00 17.78
N HIS A 51 0.28 12.28 17.53
CA HIS A 51 1.52 12.42 18.31
C HIS A 51 2.28 13.71 18.00
N ALA A 52 2.19 14.23 16.78
CA ALA A 52 2.81 15.49 16.37
C ALA A 52 2.39 16.65 17.29
N GLU A 53 1.11 16.71 17.63
CA GLU A 53 0.56 17.76 18.49
C GLU A 53 1.04 17.63 19.95
N ALA A 54 1.40 16.43 20.40
CA ALA A 54 1.75 16.14 21.79
C ALA A 54 3.26 16.23 22.10
N ILE A 55 4.13 15.93 21.14
CA ILE A 55 5.58 15.79 21.37
C ILE A 55 6.34 16.60 20.30
N ASN A 56 6.43 17.91 20.48
CA ASN A 56 7.27 18.77 19.66
C ASN A 56 8.73 18.66 20.11
N ASP A 57 9.51 17.77 19.50
CA ASP A 57 10.95 17.61 19.78
C ASP A 57 11.84 18.57 18.96
N VAL A 58 11.26 19.29 18.00
CA VAL A 58 11.89 20.33 17.19
C VAL A 58 10.99 21.56 17.09
N THR A 59 11.63 22.73 17.03
CA THR A 59 10.98 24.00 16.70
C THR A 59 11.54 24.52 15.37
N ILE A 60 10.65 24.80 14.43
CA ILE A 60 10.96 25.40 13.13
C ILE A 60 10.61 26.89 13.20
N PHE A 61 11.56 27.73 12.79
CA PHE A 61 11.34 29.17 12.63
C PHE A 61 11.18 29.48 11.15
N SER A 62 10.00 29.98 10.77
CA SER A 62 9.75 30.40 9.40
C SER A 62 10.38 31.76 9.12
N ARG A 63 10.65 32.06 7.85
CA ARG A 63 11.10 33.40 7.43
C ARG A 63 10.04 34.48 7.65
N GLU A 64 8.78 34.08 7.77
CA GLU A 64 7.63 34.93 8.07
C GLU A 64 7.42 35.09 9.59
N ASN A 65 8.41 34.67 10.38
CA ASN A 65 8.44 34.80 11.84
C ASN A 65 7.39 33.94 12.56
N GLU A 66 6.91 32.88 11.90
CA GLU A 66 6.08 31.86 12.53
C GLU A 66 6.95 30.86 13.30
N VAL A 67 6.43 30.39 14.43
CA VAL A 67 7.08 29.39 15.28
C VAL A 67 6.24 28.13 15.24
N ILE A 68 6.81 27.06 14.69
CA ILE A 68 6.11 25.80 14.46
C ILE A 68 6.78 24.70 15.29
N GLY A 69 6.02 24.06 16.18
CA GLY A 69 6.44 22.81 16.81
C GLY A 69 6.30 21.64 15.85
N ALA A 70 7.27 20.73 15.82
CA ALA A 70 7.25 19.55 14.97
C ALA A 70 8.00 18.38 15.59
N CYS A 71 7.85 17.18 14.99
CA CYS A 71 8.62 16.00 15.32
C CYS A 71 9.71 15.69 14.29
N ARG A 72 10.94 15.38 14.72
CA ARG A 72 12.06 14.94 13.86
C ARG A 72 11.68 13.78 12.96
N PHE A 73 10.97 12.79 13.51
CA PHE A 73 10.60 11.60 12.75
C PHE A 73 9.59 11.93 11.63
N ILE A 74 8.67 12.88 11.84
CA ILE A 74 7.70 13.31 10.82
C ILE A 74 8.42 14.06 9.71
N ILE A 75 9.32 14.98 10.08
CA ILE A 75 10.15 15.71 9.12
C ILE A 75 10.98 14.71 8.30
N ALA A 76 11.61 13.72 8.94
CA ALA A 76 12.39 12.69 8.25
C ALA A 76 11.56 11.87 7.25
N ALA A 77 10.31 11.53 7.62
CA ALA A 77 9.42 10.76 6.76
C ALA A 77 8.87 11.58 5.58
N ARG A 78 8.56 12.86 5.78
CA ARG A 78 7.89 13.73 4.78
C ARG A 78 8.86 14.53 3.92
N ALA A 79 10.01 14.91 4.47
CA ALA A 79 11.03 15.69 3.81
C ALA A 79 12.42 15.10 4.10
N PRO A 80 12.76 13.93 3.52
CA PRO A 80 13.98 13.19 3.85
C PRO A 80 15.27 14.00 3.60
N THR A 81 15.24 14.93 2.64
CA THR A 81 16.35 15.84 2.33
C THR A 81 16.64 16.85 3.45
N LEU A 82 15.67 17.12 4.33
CA LEU A 82 15.85 17.94 5.53
C LEU A 82 16.42 17.14 6.71
N HIS A 83 16.45 15.81 6.61
CA HIS A 83 17.02 14.91 7.61
C HIS A 83 18.50 14.58 7.37
N GLN A 84 19.19 15.42 6.60
CA GLN A 84 20.62 15.25 6.33
C GLN A 84 21.41 15.90 7.47
N ASN A 85 22.00 15.06 8.31
CA ASN A 85 23.19 15.42 9.09
C ASN A 85 24.38 15.61 8.15
#